data_AF-A0A523WEC1-F1
#
_entry.id   AF-A0A523WEC1-F1
#
_cell.length_a   1.000
_cell.length_b   1.000
_cell.length_c   1.000
_cell.angle_alpha   90.00
_cell.angle_beta   90.00
_cell.angle_gamma   90.00
#
_symmetry.space_group_name_H-M   'P 1'
#
loop_
_entity.id
_entity.type
_entity.pdbx_description
1 polymer ?
#
loop_
_entity_poly.entity_id
_entity_poly.type
_entity_poly.pdbx_seq_one_letter_code
_entity_poly.pdbx_strand_id
1 'polypeptide(L)'
;MVVGIDTVPIANSAKEAGHKIYAADYFGDVDLRHVCTECEAVIEQKRGKSCGKMESKFKPEVFLKITKSLLEKYEVDASLLSSGLDDFFDVLHELNGLVPILGNSPEVIE
;
A
#
# COMPACT_ATOMS: atom_id res chain seq x y z
N MET A 1 -5.83 4.73 -4.12
CA MET A 1 -4.72 4.54 -3.15
C MET A 1 -3.67 3.63 -3.73
N VAL A 2 -2.46 3.62 -3.17
CA VAL A 2 -1.36 2.72 -3.56
C VAL A 2 -1.05 1.79 -2.39
N VAL A 3 -0.85 0.51 -2.66
CA VAL A 3 -0.65 -0.52 -1.62
C VAL A 3 0.54 -1.39 -1.99
N GLY A 4 1.44 -1.63 -1.04
CA GLY A 4 2.54 -2.60 -1.19
C GLY A 4 3.89 -2.05 -0.75
N ILE A 5 4.95 -2.55 -1.37
CA ILE A 5 6.33 -2.16 -1.10
C ILE A 5 6.80 -1.19 -2.19
N ASP A 6 7.61 -0.21 -1.81
CA ASP A 6 8.20 0.78 -2.72
C ASP A 6 7.12 1.49 -3.54
N THR A 7 6.17 2.11 -2.83
CA THR A 7 4.99 2.74 -3.46
C THR A 7 5.28 4.12 -4.05
N VAL A 8 6.47 4.70 -3.81
CA VAL A 8 6.86 6.05 -4.24
C VAL A 8 6.71 6.28 -5.75
N PRO A 9 7.19 5.39 -6.65
CA PRO A 9 7.10 5.64 -8.09
C PRO A 9 5.65 5.66 -8.59
N ILE A 10 4.80 4.75 -8.09
CA ILE A 10 3.39 4.67 -8.44
C ILE A 10 2.64 5.88 -7.88
N ALA A 11 2.92 6.27 -6.63
CA ALA A 11 2.31 7.44 -6.00
C ALA A 11 2.63 8.72 -6.78
N ASN A 12 3.88 8.92 -7.20
CA ASN A 12 4.27 10.06 -8.03
C ASN A 12 3.53 10.07 -9.37
N SER A 13 3.52 8.94 -10.08
CA SER A 13 2.85 8.83 -11.38
C SER A 13 1.35 9.15 -11.26
N ALA A 14 0.69 8.62 -10.24
CA ALA A 14 -0.73 8.88 -9.98
C ALA A 14 -0.99 10.34 -9.58
N LYS A 15 -0.08 10.96 -8.82
CA LYS A 15 -0.16 12.38 -8.44
C LYS A 15 -0.04 13.28 -9.68
N GLU A 16 0.90 12.98 -10.57
CA GLU A 16 1.09 13.70 -11.84
C GLU A 16 -0.12 13.56 -12.76
N ALA A 17 -0.79 12.41 -12.74
CA ALA A 17 -2.06 12.19 -13.43
C ALA A 17 -3.26 12.93 -12.79
N GLY A 18 -3.04 13.71 -11.72
CA GLY A 18 -4.06 14.56 -11.10
C GLY A 18 -4.89 13.87 -10.03
N HIS A 19 -4.51 12.67 -9.58
CA HIS A 19 -5.23 11.95 -8.55
C HIS A 19 -4.85 12.40 -7.13
N LYS A 20 -5.79 12.21 -6.21
CA LYS A 20 -5.55 12.34 -4.77
C LYS A 20 -5.02 11.01 -4.23
N ILE A 21 -3.80 11.02 -3.71
CA ILE A 21 -3.10 9.78 -3.36
C ILE A 21 -3.17 9.52 -1.86
N TYR A 22 -3.42 8.26 -1.52
CA TYR A 22 -3.31 7.68 -0.19
C TYR A 22 -2.42 6.44 -0.31
N ALA A 23 -1.60 6.15 0.69
CA ALA A 23 -0.67 5.03 0.63
C ALA A 23 -0.74 4.13 1.86
N ALA A 24 -0.78 2.82 1.60
CA ALA A 24 -0.49 1.76 2.55
C ALA A 24 0.86 1.14 2.14
N ASP A 25 1.94 1.63 2.74
CA ASP A 25 3.31 1.34 2.29
C ASP A 25 4.07 0.47 3.30
N TYR A 26 5.10 -0.23 2.84
CA TYR A 26 5.94 -0.99 3.77
C TYR A 26 6.87 -0.06 4.58
N PHE A 27 7.67 0.78 3.91
CA PHE A 27 8.78 1.53 4.49
C PHE A 27 8.40 2.88 5.09
N GLY A 28 7.36 3.53 4.56
CA GLY A 28 6.88 4.84 4.98
C GLY A 28 7.87 5.96 4.66
N ASP A 29 8.48 5.89 3.48
CA ASP A 29 9.56 6.78 3.07
C ASP A 29 9.15 8.27 3.12
N VAL A 30 10.14 9.12 3.38
CA VAL A 30 9.90 10.55 3.62
C VAL A 30 9.34 11.22 2.38
N ASP A 31 9.86 10.88 1.20
CA ASP A 31 9.36 11.37 -0.08
C ASP A 31 7.90 10.94 -0.34
N LEU A 32 7.52 9.71 -0.01
CA LEU A 32 6.14 9.23 -0.11
C LEU A 32 5.17 10.14 0.66
N ARG A 33 5.55 10.57 1.87
CA ARG A 33 4.74 11.47 2.71
C ARG A 33 4.55 12.86 2.11
N HIS A 34 5.43 13.31 1.22
CA HIS A 34 5.28 14.59 0.52
C HIS A 34 4.36 14.48 -0.70
N VAL A 35 4.21 13.28 -1.26
CA VAL A 35 3.39 13.01 -2.45
C VAL A 35 1.94 12.71 -2.06
N CYS A 36 1.76 11.92 -1.00
CA CYS A 36 0.46 11.44 -0.54
C CYS A 36 -0.26 12.46 0.32
N THR A 37 -1.60 12.42 0.30
CA THR A 37 -2.45 13.15 1.25
C THR A 37 -2.33 12.55 2.63
N GLU A 38 -2.34 11.22 2.72
CA GLU A 38 -2.06 10.47 3.94
C GLU A 38 -1.31 9.19 3.59
N CYS A 39 -0.37 8.81 4.44
CA CYS A 39 0.46 7.63 4.27
C CYS A 39 0.66 6.94 5.62
N GLU A 40 0.17 5.71 5.69
CA GLU A 40 0.40 4.81 6.82
C GLU A 40 1.35 3.69 6.38
N ALA A 41 2.26 3.30 7.26
CA ALA A 41 3.36 2.40 6.93
C ALA A 41 3.44 1.20 7.87
N VAL A 42 3.83 0.05 7.33
CA VAL A 42 4.00 -1.20 8.09
C VAL A 42 5.13 -1.07 9.11
N ILE A 43 6.26 -0.49 8.72
CA ILE A 43 7.38 -0.25 9.63
C ILE A 43 7.51 1.23 10.00
N GLU A 44 7.92 1.46 11.25
CA GLU A 44 8.28 2.78 11.75
C GLU A 44 9.81 2.91 11.73
N GLN A 45 10.35 3.70 10.80
CA GLN A 45 11.78 3.95 10.70
C GLN A 45 12.27 4.85 11.84
N LYS A 46 13.35 4.44 12.53
CA LYS A 46 13.99 5.21 13.61
C LYS A 46 15.47 5.39 13.33
N ARG A 47 15.97 6.62 13.43
CA ARG A 47 17.37 6.96 13.14
C ARG A 47 18.33 6.03 13.89
N GLY A 48 19.22 5.38 13.13
CA GLY A 48 20.24 4.48 13.68
C GLY A 48 19.73 3.14 14.21
N LYS A 49 18.46 2.79 13.99
CA LYS A 49 17.89 1.49 14.40
C LYS A 49 17.43 0.70 13.17
N SER A 50 17.94 -0.53 13.04
CA SER A 50 17.44 -1.47 12.04
C SER A 50 16.00 -1.87 12.37
N CYS A 51 15.15 -1.93 11.35
CA CYS A 51 13.80 -2.46 11.46
C CYS A 51 13.77 -4.01 11.48
N GLY A 52 14.91 -4.66 11.29
CA GLY A 52 15.05 -6.12 11.22
C GLY A 52 15.15 -6.61 9.77
N LYS A 53 14.99 -7.92 9.61
CA LYS A 53 14.96 -8.58 8.30
C LYS A 53 13.54 -8.60 7.76
N MET A 54 13.39 -8.39 6.46
CA MET A 54 12.07 -8.36 5.83
C MET A 54 11.41 -9.73 5.86
N GLU A 55 12.16 -10.80 5.60
CA GLU A 55 11.64 -12.17 5.53
C GLU A 55 11.01 -12.63 6.84
N SER A 56 11.43 -12.07 7.98
CA SER A 56 10.90 -12.43 9.30
C SER A 56 9.80 -11.48 9.81
N LYS A 57 9.59 -10.34 9.15
CA LYS A 57 8.66 -9.30 9.61
C LYS A 57 7.56 -8.96 8.63
N PHE A 58 7.72 -9.34 7.36
CA PHE A 58 6.71 -9.12 6.36
C PHE A 58 5.44 -9.88 6.72
N LYS A 59 4.35 -9.13 6.88
CA LYS A 59 3.02 -9.64 7.21
C LYS A 59 2.02 -8.94 6.29
N PRO A 60 1.61 -9.57 5.18
CA PRO A 60 0.80 -8.92 4.16
C PRO A 60 -0.56 -8.45 4.71
N GLU A 61 -1.07 -9.08 5.77
CA GLU A 61 -2.33 -8.71 6.42
C GLU A 61 -2.28 -7.33 7.10
N VAL A 62 -1.08 -6.79 7.34
CA VAL A 62 -0.92 -5.43 7.86
C VAL A 62 -1.38 -4.39 6.83
N PHE A 63 -1.19 -4.65 5.52
CA PHE A 63 -1.69 -3.76 4.47
C PHE A 63 -3.21 -3.66 4.49
N LEU A 64 -3.93 -4.75 4.79
CA LEU A 64 -5.38 -4.74 4.95
C LEU A 64 -5.82 -3.88 6.13
N LYS A 65 -5.12 -3.96 7.26
CA LYS A 65 -5.41 -3.14 8.45
C LYS A 65 -5.21 -1.66 8.17
N ILE A 66 -4.09 -1.32 7.53
CA ILE A 66 -3.80 0.06 7.13
C ILE A 66 -4.86 0.54 6.14
N THR A 67 -5.18 -0.27 5.13
CA THR A 67 -6.20 0.06 4.13
C THR A 67 -7.54 0.34 4.80
N LYS A 68 -8.02 -0.53 5.70
CA LYS A 68 -9.24 -0.30 6.47
C LYS A 68 -9.19 1.03 7.24
N SER A 69 -8.09 1.33 7.93
CA SER A 69 -7.97 2.60 8.68
C SER A 69 -8.00 3.83 7.79
N LEU A 70 -7.44 3.76 6.58
CA LEU A 70 -7.53 4.84 5.61
C LEU A 70 -8.95 5.00 5.06
N LEU A 71 -9.64 3.89 4.76
CA LEU A 71 -11.02 3.89 4.25
C LEU A 71 -12.03 4.38 5.30
N GLU A 72 -11.75 4.24 6.60
CA GLU A 72 -12.57 4.84 7.67
C GLU A 72 -12.53 6.37 7.66
N LYS A 73 -11.45 6.96 7.13
CA LYS A 73 -11.20 8.42 7.15
C LYS A 73 -11.45 9.07 5.80
N TYR A 74 -11.31 8.33 4.72
CA TYR A 74 -11.27 8.86 3.37
C TYR A 74 -12.00 7.96 2.37
N GLU A 75 -12.71 8.58 1.45
CA GLU A 75 -13.26 7.89 0.28
C GLU A 75 -12.15 7.62 -0.74
N VAL A 76 -12.07 6.38 -1.22
CA VAL A 76 -11.06 5.92 -2.18
C VAL A 76 -11.75 5.13 -3.27
N ASP A 77 -11.57 5.56 -4.52
CA ASP A 77 -12.25 4.95 -5.68
C ASP A 77 -11.68 3.58 -6.08
N ALA A 78 -10.34 3.45 -5.99
CA ALA A 78 -9.61 2.25 -6.39
C ALA A 78 -8.24 2.16 -5.70
N SER A 79 -7.65 0.97 -5.73
CA SER A 79 -6.29 0.68 -5.27
C SER A 79 -5.40 0.29 -6.44
N LEU A 80 -4.14 0.71 -6.41
CA LEU A 80 -3.08 0.26 -7.31
C LEU A 80 -2.06 -0.53 -6.50
N LEU A 81 -1.74 -1.73 -6.96
CA LEU A 81 -0.73 -2.56 -6.32
C LEU A 81 0.66 -2.16 -6.78
N SER A 82 1.56 -2.02 -5.81
CA SER A 82 3.00 -2.10 -6.05
C SER A 82 3.47 -3.56 -5.84
N SER A 83 4.76 -3.74 -5.59
CA SER A 83 5.35 -5.05 -5.31
C SER A 83 4.97 -5.62 -3.93
N GLY A 84 5.03 -6.95 -3.80
CA GLY A 84 5.09 -7.64 -2.50
C GLY A 84 3.81 -8.33 -2.05
N LEU A 85 2.72 -8.17 -2.79
CA LEU A 85 1.46 -8.84 -2.51
C LEU A 85 1.13 -9.96 -3.51
N ASP A 86 1.96 -10.13 -4.55
CA ASP A 86 1.71 -10.97 -5.71
C ASP A 86 1.47 -12.45 -5.36
N ASP A 87 2.13 -12.96 -4.31
CA ASP A 87 2.00 -14.36 -3.87
C ASP A 87 0.94 -14.57 -2.76
N PHE A 88 0.20 -13.53 -2.38
CA PHE A 88 -0.72 -13.54 -1.23
C PHE A 88 -2.17 -13.37 -1.67
N PHE A 89 -2.69 -14.34 -2.43
CA PHE A 89 -4.03 -14.29 -3.03
C PHE A 89 -5.15 -14.01 -2.03
N ASP A 90 -5.14 -14.63 -0.84
CA ASP A 90 -6.12 -14.35 0.22
C ASP A 90 -6.19 -12.85 0.59
N VAL A 91 -5.01 -12.22 0.68
CA VAL A 91 -4.88 -10.79 0.98
C VAL A 91 -5.34 -9.95 -0.21
N LEU A 92 -5.01 -10.37 -1.42
CA LEU A 92 -5.47 -9.69 -2.64
C LEU A 92 -6.99 -9.74 -2.81
N HIS A 93 -7.63 -10.89 -2.55
CA HIS A 93 -9.09 -11.01 -2.56
C HIS A 93 -9.74 -10.12 -1.50
N GLU A 94 -9.22 -10.14 -0.26
CA GLU A 94 -9.76 -9.28 0.79
C GLU A 94 -9.57 -7.79 0.45
N LEU A 95 -8.40 -7.41 -0.07
CA LEU A 95 -8.12 -6.04 -0.50
C LEU A 95 -9.09 -5.59 -1.60
N ASN A 96 -9.30 -6.41 -2.64
CA ASN A 96 -10.23 -6.13 -3.73
C ASN A 96 -11.68 -5.98 -3.25
N GLY A 97 -12.06 -6.73 -2.21
CA GLY A 97 -13.36 -6.61 -1.57
C GLY A 97 -13.54 -5.32 -0.74
N LEU A 98 -12.45 -4.72 -0.24
CA LEU A 98 -12.46 -3.45 0.49
C LEU A 98 -12.46 -2.25 -0.46
N VAL A 99 -11.63 -2.30 -1.49
CA VAL A 99 -11.45 -1.25 -2.49
C VAL A 99 -11.04 -1.90 -3.81
N PRO A 100 -11.70 -1.58 -4.93
CA PRO A 100 -11.41 -2.24 -6.21
C PRO A 100 -9.93 -2.12 -6.60
N ILE A 101 -9.30 -3.23 -6.98
CA ILE A 101 -7.94 -3.21 -7.54
C ILE A 101 -8.03 -2.75 -9.00
N LEU A 102 -7.32 -1.67 -9.31
CA LEU A 102 -7.18 -1.16 -10.67
C LEU A 102 -6.08 -1.97 -11.38
N GLY A 103 -6.49 -2.95 -12.17
CA GLY A 103 -5.58 -3.87 -12.86
C GLY A 103 -6.23 -5.23 -13.06
N ASN A 104 -5.42 -6.29 -13.02
CA ASN A 104 -5.94 -7.65 -12.98
C ASN A 104 -6.57 -7.91 -11.61
N SER A 105 -7.75 -8.54 -11.61
CA SER A 105 -8.35 -9.01 -10.37
C SER A 105 -7.58 -10.25 -9.86
N PRO A 106 -7.66 -10.56 -8.56
CA PRO A 106 -6.96 -11.71 -7.99
C PRO A 106 -7.32 -13.03 -8.69
N GLU A 107 -8.57 -13.18 -9.15
CA GLU A 107 -9.06 -14.37 -9.87
C GLU A 107 -8.37 -14.60 -11.24
N VAL A 108 -7.75 -13.57 -11.81
CA VAL A 108 -7.06 -13.66 -13.11
C VAL A 108 -5.59 -14.10 -12.95
N ILE A 109 -5.01 -13.95 -11.76
CA ILE A 109 -3.57 -14.17 -11.51
C ILE A 109 -3.28 -15.39 -10.62
N GLU A 110 -4.32 -16.05 -10.07
CA GLU A 110 -4.26 -17.37 -9.41
C GLU A 110 -4.16 -18.52 -10.43
#